data_AF-A0A7C7XHE6-F1
#
_entry.id   AF-A0A7C7XHE6-F1
#
_cell.length_a   1.000
_cell.length_b   1.000
_cell.length_c   1.000
_cell.angle_alpha   90.00
_cell.angle_beta   90.00
_cell.angle_gamma   90.00
#
_symmetry.space_group_name_H-M   'P 1'
#
loop_
_entity.id
_entity.type
_entity.pdbx_description
1 polymer ?
#
loop_
_entity_poly.entity_id
_entity_poly.type
_entity_poly.pdbx_seq_one_letter_code
_entity_poly.pdbx_strand_id
1 'polypeptide(L)'
;MECISCGLRNVEDARFCGHCGINIRQRGQTPIGQDDSAELGDQKGHDGLKNLVAQITFCFSCGLRNCEDARFCGQCGVNLKLGLP
;
A
#
# COMPACT_ATOMS: atom_id res chain seq x y z
N MET A 1 -17.23 10.93 -10.04
CA MET A 1 -17.43 9.60 -9.43
C MET A 1 -17.35 9.67 -7.91
N GLU A 2 -18.13 8.88 -7.17
CA GLU A 2 -18.05 8.88 -5.70
C GLU A 2 -17.04 7.84 -5.20
N CYS A 3 -16.24 8.21 -4.21
CA CYS A 3 -15.29 7.31 -3.58
C CYS A 3 -16.04 6.32 -2.67
N ILE A 4 -15.96 5.03 -3.00
CA ILE A 4 -16.59 3.96 -2.20
C ILE A 4 -16.08 3.89 -0.76
N SER A 5 -14.89 4.42 -0.48
CA SER A 5 -14.26 4.32 0.82
C SER A 5 -14.59 5.50 1.75
N CYS A 6 -14.86 6.69 1.21
CA CYS A 6 -15.05 7.89 2.03
C CYS A 6 -16.21 8.79 1.61
N GLY A 7 -16.94 8.43 0.56
CA GLY A 7 -18.08 9.19 0.04
C GLY A 7 -17.71 10.48 -0.69
N LEU A 8 -16.42 10.83 -0.83
CA LEU A 8 -16.04 12.05 -1.55
C LEU A 8 -16.42 11.93 -3.03
N ARG A 9 -17.10 12.95 -3.54
CA ARG A 9 -17.34 13.12 -4.97
C ARG A 9 -16.09 13.66 -5.67
N ASN A 10 -15.45 12.83 -6.48
CA ASN A 10 -14.27 13.16 -7.27
C ASN A 10 -14.65 13.53 -8.71
N VAL A 11 -13.77 14.27 -9.39
CA VAL A 11 -13.87 14.54 -10.84
C VAL A 11 -13.74 13.25 -11.66
N GLU A 12 -14.27 13.21 -12.86
CA GLU A 12 -14.43 11.97 -13.63
C GLU A 12 -13.11 11.33 -14.09
N ASP A 13 -12.06 12.13 -14.33
CA ASP A 13 -10.75 11.58 -14.72
C ASP A 13 -9.83 11.24 -13.52
N ALA A 14 -10.25 11.58 -12.29
CA ALA A 14 -9.44 11.36 -11.10
C ALA A 14 -9.06 9.88 -10.95
N ARG A 15 -7.76 9.61 -10.88
CA ARG A 15 -7.21 8.25 -10.65
C ARG A 15 -7.30 7.84 -9.20
N PHE A 16 -7.12 8.80 -8.29
CA PHE A 16 -7.12 8.63 -6.86
C PHE A 16 -8.11 9.59 -6.20
N CYS A 17 -8.64 9.21 -5.05
CA CYS A 17 -9.49 10.11 -4.27
C CYS A 17 -8.67 11.25 -3.65
N GLY A 18 -9.07 12.50 -3.88
CA GLY A 18 -8.37 13.68 -3.33
C GLY A 18 -8.44 13.83 -1.81
N HIS A 19 -9.29 13.06 -1.11
CA HIS A 19 -9.41 13.09 0.35
C HIS A 19 -8.70 11.90 1.00
N CYS A 20 -8.96 10.67 0.53
CA CYS A 20 -8.43 9.47 1.18
C CYS A 20 -7.31 8.75 0.39
N GLY A 21 -6.97 9.21 -0.82
CA GLY A 21 -5.86 8.66 -1.61
C GLY A 21 -6.12 7.32 -2.29
N ILE A 22 -7.25 6.65 -2.05
CA ILE A 22 -7.54 5.33 -2.66
C ILE A 22 -7.68 5.44 -4.18
N ASN A 23 -7.22 4.42 -4.91
CA ASN A 23 -7.45 4.34 -6.35
C ASN A 23 -8.94 4.12 -6.61
N ILE A 24 -9.57 5.03 -7.34
CA ILE A 24 -11.02 5.01 -7.61
C ILE A 24 -11.33 4.48 -9.02
N ARG A 25 -10.33 4.34 -9.90
CA ARG A 25 -10.51 3.82 -11.27
C ARG A 25 -10.50 2.29 -11.34
N GLN A 26 -9.83 1.59 -10.42
CA GLN A 26 -9.89 0.13 -10.32
C GLN A 26 -11.17 -0.31 -9.60
N ARG A 27 -12.29 -0.22 -10.30
CA ARG A 27 -13.56 -0.78 -9.84
C ARG A 27 -13.50 -2.31 -10.02
N GLY A 28 -13.06 -3.04 -8.99
CA GLY A 28 -13.39 -4.48 -8.86
C GLY A 28 -12.25 -5.49 -8.64
N GLN A 29 -11.03 -5.10 -8.28
CA GLN A 29 -10.05 -6.10 -7.83
C GLN A 29 -10.05 -6.19 -6.31
N THR A 30 -10.88 -7.11 -5.81
CA THR A 30 -10.64 -7.79 -4.53
C THR A 30 -9.17 -8.24 -4.55
N PRO A 31 -8.35 -7.95 -3.51
CA PRO A 31 -7.03 -8.55 -3.41
C PRO A 31 -7.19 -10.04 -3.06
N ILE A 32 -7.51 -10.85 -4.07
CA ILE A 32 -7.35 -12.30 -4.06
C ILE A 32 -6.18 -12.53 -5.00
N GLY A 33 -5.05 -12.97 -4.44
CA GLY A 33 -3.76 -13.01 -5.12
C GLY A 33 -3.70 -13.98 -6.31
N GLN A 34 -2.67 -13.76 -7.14
CA GLN A 34 -1.94 -14.67 -8.07
C GLN A 34 -1.33 -13.77 -9.18
N ASP A 35 -0.01 -13.74 -9.44
CA ASP A 35 0.83 -14.79 -10.09
C ASP A 35 0.29 -15.10 -11.51
N ASP A 36 0.94 -14.87 -12.66
CA ASP A 36 2.31 -15.24 -13.08
C ASP A 36 2.73 -14.54 -14.42
N SER A 37 4.06 -14.35 -14.61
CA SER A 37 4.94 -14.19 -15.81
C SER A 37 4.57 -13.33 -17.06
N ALA A 38 5.49 -12.59 -17.71
CA ALA A 38 6.90 -12.92 -18.01
C ALA A 38 7.84 -11.69 -18.24
N GLU A 39 9.12 -11.97 -17.94
CA GLU A 39 10.37 -11.18 -17.84
C GLU A 39 10.90 -10.61 -19.19
N LEU A 40 11.84 -9.63 -19.25
CA LEU A 40 13.29 -9.79 -19.05
C LEU A 40 14.04 -8.44 -18.94
N GLY A 41 15.04 -8.38 -18.05
CA GLY A 41 16.05 -7.32 -18.00
C GLY A 41 17.11 -7.52 -16.91
N ASP A 42 18.07 -8.41 -17.20
CA ASP A 42 19.45 -8.52 -16.70
C ASP A 42 19.77 -8.57 -15.20
N GLN A 43 20.11 -9.79 -14.77
CA GLN A 43 20.68 -10.12 -13.48
C GLN A 43 22.18 -9.76 -13.42
N LYS A 44 22.58 -9.04 -12.37
CA LYS A 44 23.93 -9.18 -11.81
C LYS A 44 23.84 -9.16 -10.28
N GLY A 45 24.10 -10.33 -9.70
CA GLY A 45 23.84 -10.63 -8.30
C GLY A 45 24.69 -9.89 -7.28
N HIS A 46 24.21 -9.92 -6.05
CA HIS A 46 25.08 -10.17 -4.91
C HIS A 46 24.50 -11.30 -4.06
N ASP A 47 25.30 -12.34 -3.92
CA ASP A 47 25.23 -13.30 -2.84
C ASP A 47 25.26 -12.54 -1.50
N GLY A 48 24.28 -12.82 -0.65
CA GLY A 48 24.03 -12.00 0.54
C GLY A 48 22.87 -12.52 1.36
N LEU A 49 22.97 -13.78 1.77
CA LEU A 49 22.18 -14.39 2.83
C LEU A 49 22.12 -13.46 4.06
N LYS A 50 21.04 -12.68 4.16
CA LYS A 50 20.47 -12.35 5.45
C LYS A 50 18.97 -12.47 5.32
N ASN A 51 18.46 -13.39 6.11
CA ASN A 51 17.10 -13.56 6.54
C ASN A 51 16.54 -12.19 6.98
N LEU A 52 16.14 -11.37 5.99
CA LEU A 52 15.41 -10.14 6.21
C LEU A 52 13.96 -10.56 6.20
N VAL A 53 13.50 -11.18 7.29
CA VAL A 53 12.11 -11.01 7.68
C VAL A 53 11.94 -9.50 7.72
N ALA A 54 11.40 -8.94 6.64
CA ALA A 54 10.94 -7.57 6.63
C ALA A 54 9.99 -7.53 7.82
N GLN A 55 10.42 -6.93 8.93
CA GLN A 55 9.59 -6.84 10.10
C GLN A 55 8.40 -5.97 9.70
N ILE A 56 7.21 -6.49 9.97
CA ILE A 56 5.95 -5.94 9.49
C ILE A 56 5.29 -5.27 10.67
N THR A 57 4.89 -4.02 10.49
CA THR A 57 4.01 -3.35 11.45
C THR A 57 2.64 -3.12 10.82
N PHE A 58 1.60 -3.18 11.63
CA PHE A 58 0.25 -2.87 11.19
C PHE A 58 -0.13 -1.49 11.68
N CYS A 59 -0.74 -0.69 10.80
CA CYS A 59 -1.30 0.59 11.19
C CYS A 59 -2.42 0.38 12.20
N PHE A 60 -2.25 0.89 13.42
CA PHE A 60 -3.28 0.80 14.47
C PHE A 60 -4.58 1.54 14.13
N SER A 61 -4.53 2.48 13.17
CA SER A 61 -5.69 3.26 12.74
C SER A 61 -6.48 2.63 11.60
N CYS A 62 -5.81 1.98 10.63
CA CYS A 62 -6.48 1.48 9.41
C CYS A 62 -6.15 0.02 9.07
N GLY A 63 -5.30 -0.66 9.83
CA GLY A 63 -4.93 -2.06 9.62
C GLY A 63 -3.97 -2.33 8.46
N LEU A 64 -3.51 -1.31 7.73
CA LEU A 64 -2.57 -1.51 6.63
C LEU A 64 -1.27 -2.15 7.13
N ARG A 65 -0.79 -3.14 6.39
CA ARG A 65 0.55 -3.70 6.51
C ARG A 65 1.61 -2.70 6.04
N ASN A 66 2.51 -2.28 6.92
CA ASN A 66 3.61 -1.37 6.62
C ASN A 66 4.95 -2.07 6.91
N CYS A 67 6.01 -1.62 6.23
CA CYS A 67 7.38 -1.99 6.62
C CYS A 67 7.68 -1.41 8.01
N GLU A 68 8.47 -2.10 8.83
CA GLU A 68 8.85 -1.62 10.16
C GLU A 68 9.55 -0.24 10.13
N ASP A 69 10.35 0.04 9.10
CA ASP A 69 11.00 1.35 8.93
C ASP A 69 10.04 2.49 8.52
N ALA A 70 8.78 2.18 8.20
CA ALA A 70 7.81 3.19 7.81
C ALA A 70 7.50 4.14 8.99
N ARG A 71 7.75 5.43 8.79
CA ARG A 71 7.42 6.46 9.79
C ARG A 71 5.93 6.81 9.81
N PHE A 72 5.28 6.69 8.64
CA PHE A 72 3.87 7.02 8.44
C PHE A 72 3.19 5.88 7.69
N CYS A 73 1.90 5.69 7.93
CA CYS A 73 1.09 4.72 7.19
C CYS A 73 0.94 5.17 5.73
N GLY A 74 1.28 4.29 4.79
CA GLY A 74 1.15 4.56 3.35
C GLY A 74 -0.29 4.73 2.85
N GLN A 75 -1.30 4.37 3.66
CA GLN A 75 -2.72 4.52 3.31
C GLN A 75 -3.38 5.70 4.02
N CYS A 76 -3.20 5.85 5.33
CA CYS A 76 -3.91 6.87 6.11
C CYS A 76 -3.02 8.01 6.63
N GLY A 77 -1.70 7.94 6.43
CA GLY A 77 -0.77 9.01 6.83
C GLY A 77 -0.50 9.11 8.34
N VAL A 78 -1.13 8.28 9.19
CA VAL A 78 -0.87 8.30 10.64
C VAL A 78 0.58 7.96 10.94
N ASN A 79 1.17 8.63 11.94
CA ASN A 79 2.52 8.35 12.39
C ASN A 79 2.55 7.01 13.14
N LEU A 80 3.34 6.07 12.62
CA LEU A 80 3.44 4.71 13.16
C LEU A 80 4.37 4.61 14.37
N LYS A 81 5.23 5.61 14.58
CA LYS A 81 6.15 5.68 15.73
C LYS A 81 5.51 6.27 16.99
N LEU A 82 4.44 7.05 16.83
CA LEU A 82 3.70 7.67 17.93
C LEU A 82 2.73 6.72 18.65
N GLY A 83 2.57 5.49 18.16
CA GLY A 83 1.66 4.48 18.70
C GLY A 83 2.32 3.29 19.39
N LEU A 84 3.65 3.30 19.57
CA LEU A 84 4.33 2.34 20.45
C LEU A 84 4.29 2.91 21.88
N PRO A 85 3.87 2.12 22.90
CA PRO A 85 3.99 2.52 24.29
C PRO A 85 5.44 2.80 24.71
#